data_AF-A0A2V1NL22-F1
#
_entry.id   AF-A0A2V1NL22-F1
#
_cell.length_a   1.000
_cell.length_b   1.000
_cell.length_c   1.000
_cell.angle_alpha   90.00
_cell.angle_beta   90.00
_cell.angle_gamma   90.00
#
_symmetry.space_group_name_H-M   'P 1'
#
loop_
_entity.id
_entity.type
_entity.pdbx_description
1 polymer ?
#
loop_
_entity_poly.entity_id
_entity_poly.type
_entity_poly.pdbx_seq_one_letter_code
_entity_poly.pdbx_strand_id
1 'polypeptide(L)'
;MSARHAESAGGEHSPVPLRTIGDIRAALREGRGFPGDREDFEADLVRALEASTETDLSAVAAVIVDYRGRIRIYSDPGFEDALQEGLELAAKIKKGELS
;
A
#
# COMPACT_ATOMS: atom_id res chain seq x y z
N MET A 1 -27.19 2.07 -33.54
CA MET A 1 -26.95 2.04 -32.08
C MET A 1 -25.45 1.97 -31.89
N SER A 2 -24.78 3.10 -31.61
CA SER A 2 -23.32 3.16 -31.47
C SER A 2 -22.91 2.98 -30.02
N ALA A 3 -22.03 2.00 -29.79
CA ALA A 3 -21.35 1.77 -28.55
C ALA A 3 -20.49 2.99 -28.20
N ARG A 4 -20.77 3.63 -27.07
CA ARG A 4 -19.81 4.49 -26.38
C ARG A 4 -19.06 3.59 -25.42
N HIS A 5 -17.89 3.13 -25.84
CA HIS A 5 -16.86 2.77 -24.87
C HIS A 5 -16.57 4.06 -24.10
N ALA A 6 -17.13 4.17 -22.89
CA ALA A 6 -16.65 5.14 -21.94
C ALA A 6 -15.21 4.74 -21.66
N GLU A 7 -14.28 5.57 -22.14
CA GLU A 7 -12.91 5.64 -21.62
C GLU A 7 -12.99 5.56 -20.10
N SER A 8 -12.56 4.42 -19.55
CA SER A 8 -12.28 4.33 -18.12
C SER A 8 -11.21 5.37 -17.85
N ALA A 9 -11.56 6.37 -17.04
CA ALA A 9 -10.67 7.46 -16.67
C ALA A 9 -9.39 6.89 -16.06
N GLY A 10 -8.32 6.83 -16.84
CA GLY A 10 -6.98 6.44 -16.41
C GLY A 10 -6.28 7.57 -15.63
N GLY A 11 -6.86 7.99 -14.51
CA GLY A 11 -6.17 8.76 -13.46
C GLY A 11 -6.30 7.99 -12.14
N GLU A 12 -5.33 7.85 -11.25
CA GLU A 12 -4.10 8.61 -11.02
C GLU A 12 -3.09 7.70 -10.26
N HIS A 13 -2.52 6.69 -10.92
CA HIS A 13 -1.38 5.93 -10.37
C HIS A 13 -0.05 6.58 -10.77
N SER A 14 0.01 7.91 -10.68
CA SER A 14 1.29 8.61 -10.83
C SER A 14 2.22 8.19 -9.70
N PRO A 15 3.50 7.92 -9.97
CA PRO A 15 4.44 7.49 -8.93
C PRO A 15 4.45 8.48 -7.76
N VAL A 16 4.07 8.02 -6.58
CA VAL A 16 4.08 8.87 -5.38
C VAL A 16 5.53 9.06 -4.94
N PRO A 17 6.06 10.30 -4.93
CA PRO A 17 7.43 10.55 -4.49
C PRO A 17 7.51 10.41 -2.96
N LEU A 18 7.80 9.20 -2.47
CA LEU A 18 7.94 8.91 -1.04
C LEU A 18 9.40 9.14 -0.58
N ARG A 19 9.77 10.41 -0.36
CA ARG A 19 11.13 10.80 0.05
C ARG A 19 11.21 11.16 1.53
N THR A 20 10.10 11.59 2.12
CA THR A 20 10.02 12.07 3.49
C THR A 20 8.91 11.36 4.25
N ILE A 21 8.95 11.47 5.58
CA ILE A 21 7.83 11.05 6.46
C ILE A 21 6.55 11.83 6.09
N GLY A 22 6.68 13.09 5.70
CA GLY A 22 5.55 13.91 5.23
C GLY A 22 4.87 13.33 4.00
N ASP A 23 5.64 12.81 3.05
CA ASP A 23 5.10 12.17 1.84
C ASP A 23 4.33 10.89 2.17
N ILE A 24 4.84 10.09 3.13
CA ILE A 24 4.16 8.88 3.62
C ILE A 24 2.84 9.26 4.28
N ARG A 25 2.83 10.26 5.17
CA ARG A 25 1.61 10.76 5.80
C ARG A 25 0.59 11.26 4.79
N ALA A 26 1.03 12.00 3.76
CA ALA A 26 0.16 12.50 2.71
C ALA A 26 -0.46 11.34 1.92
N ALA A 27 0.36 10.37 1.48
CA ALA A 27 -0.11 9.21 0.75
C ALA A 27 -1.14 8.38 1.54
N LEU A 28 -0.90 8.13 2.84
CA LEU A 28 -1.85 7.40 3.69
C LEU A 28 -3.15 8.18 3.92
N ARG A 29 -3.09 9.52 4.02
CA ARG A 29 -4.29 10.37 4.09
C ARG A 29 -5.10 10.37 2.80
N GLU A 30 -4.44 10.20 1.67
CA GLU A 30 -5.07 10.02 0.36
C GLU A 30 -5.62 8.59 0.16
N GLY A 31 -5.46 7.71 1.15
CA GLY A 31 -5.93 6.32 1.08
C GLY A 31 -4.99 5.40 0.29
N ARG A 32 -3.76 5.83 -0.01
CA ARG A 32 -2.78 5.00 -0.72
C ARG A 32 -2.04 4.08 0.26
N GLY A 33 -2.71 3.05 0.76
CA GLY A 33 -2.15 2.09 1.72
C GLY A 33 -3.16 1.02 2.10
N PHE A 34 -2.74 0.05 2.90
CA PHE A 34 -3.66 -0.98 3.37
C PHE A 34 -4.60 -0.43 4.46
N PRO A 35 -5.79 -1.05 4.65
CA PRO A 35 -6.71 -0.66 5.71
C PRO A 35 -6.02 -0.63 7.09
N GLY A 36 -6.09 0.50 7.79
CA GLY A 36 -5.46 0.72 9.09
C GLY A 36 -4.06 1.34 9.06
N ASP A 37 -3.38 1.34 7.90
CA ASP A 37 -2.00 1.84 7.79
C ASP A 37 -1.86 3.31 8.23
N ARG A 38 -2.92 4.14 8.09
CA ARG A 38 -2.88 5.55 8.48
C ARG A 38 -2.67 5.71 9.99
N GLU A 39 -3.43 4.97 10.80
CA GLU A 39 -3.34 5.01 12.26
C GLU A 39 -2.11 4.26 12.76
N ASP A 40 -1.82 3.11 12.17
CA ASP A 40 -0.73 2.24 12.57
C ASP A 40 0.63 2.89 12.29
N PHE A 41 0.79 3.64 11.19
CA PHE A 41 2.03 4.32 10.85
C PHE A 41 2.52 5.26 11.95
N GLU A 42 1.63 6.09 12.51
CA GLU A 42 2.02 7.03 13.56
C GLU A 42 2.34 6.30 14.86
N ALA A 43 1.58 5.26 15.20
CA ALA A 43 1.84 4.45 16.39
C ALA A 43 3.19 3.72 16.28
N ASP A 44 3.49 3.14 15.12
CA ASP A 44 4.76 2.46 14.84
C ASP A 44 5.93 3.44 14.86
N LEU A 45 5.76 4.64 14.30
CA LEU A 45 6.80 5.66 14.28
C LEU A 45 7.12 6.16 15.70
N VAL A 46 6.10 6.39 16.54
CA VAL A 46 6.30 6.77 17.95
C VAL A 46 7.02 5.65 18.70
N ARG A 47 6.57 4.40 18.59
CA ARG A 47 7.22 3.25 19.24
C ARG A 47 8.67 3.10 18.80
N ALA A 48 8.94 3.26 17.50
CA ALA A 48 10.29 3.17 16.97
C ALA A 48 11.19 4.30 17.50
N LEU A 49 10.67 5.52 17.62
CA LEU A 49 11.39 6.66 18.20
C LEU A 49 11.70 6.43 19.69
N GLU A 50 10.74 5.93 20.46
CA GLU A 50 10.91 5.63 21.89
C GLU A 50 11.94 4.51 22.14
N ALA A 51 12.03 3.55 21.23
CA ALA A 51 12.99 2.45 21.30
C ALA A 51 14.39 2.82 20.74
N SER A 52 14.50 3.95 20.05
CA SER A 52 15.74 4.38 19.39
C SER A 52 16.63 5.19 20.33
N THR A 53 17.93 5.22 20.03
CA THR A 53 18.87 6.11 20.70
C THR A 53 19.26 7.26 19.78
N GLU A 54 19.91 8.30 20.32
CA GLU A 54 20.38 9.44 19.51
C GLU A 54 21.35 9.03 18.40
N THR A 55 22.04 7.89 18.55
CA THR A 55 23.03 7.39 17.59
C THR A 55 22.52 6.21 16.76
N ASP A 56 21.36 5.65 17.08
CA ASP A 56 20.76 4.52 16.35
C ASP A 56 19.27 4.75 16.11
N LEU A 57 18.94 5.00 14.85
CA LEU A 57 17.58 5.20 14.34
C LEU A 57 17.16 4.07 13.38
N SER A 58 17.80 2.90 13.45
CA SER A 58 17.53 1.78 12.55
C SER A 58 16.06 1.32 12.59
N ALA A 59 15.45 1.31 13.78
CA ALA A 59 14.03 0.98 13.95
C ALA A 59 13.11 1.97 13.22
N VAL A 60 13.41 3.27 13.32
CA VAL A 60 12.65 4.31 12.61
C VAL A 60 12.80 4.16 11.10
N ALA A 61 14.02 3.88 10.62
CA ALA A 61 14.27 3.63 9.21
C ALA A 61 13.50 2.40 8.70
N ALA A 62 13.40 1.33 9.50
CA ALA A 62 12.66 0.13 9.15
C ALA A 62 11.16 0.41 8.97
N VAL A 63 10.54 1.16 9.89
CA VAL A 63 9.13 1.60 9.77
C VAL A 63 8.94 2.41 8.48
N ILE A 64 9.81 3.39 8.21
CA ILE A 64 9.72 4.21 6.99
C ILE A 64 9.82 3.34 5.73
N VAL A 65 10.74 2.37 5.69
CA VAL A 65 10.91 1.49 4.53
C VAL A 65 9.70 0.58 4.34
N ASP A 66 9.14 0.03 5.42
CA ASP A 66 7.98 -0.86 5.36
C ASP A 66 6.76 -0.14 4.76
N TYR A 67 6.37 1.00 5.33
CA TYR A 67 5.21 1.76 4.84
C TYR A 67 5.44 2.31 3.43
N ARG A 68 6.67 2.68 3.06
CA ARG A 68 6.99 3.00 1.64
C ARG A 68 6.75 1.83 0.71
N GLY A 69 7.08 0.62 1.15
CA GLY A 69 6.80 -0.61 0.41
C GLY A 69 5.31 -0.83 0.22
N ARG A 70 4.54 -0.75 1.31
CA ARG A 70 3.07 -0.92 1.30
C ARG A 70 2.37 0.07 0.37
N ILE A 71 2.70 1.36 0.48
CA ILE A 71 2.14 2.41 -0.37
C ILE A 71 2.44 2.13 -1.85
N ARG A 72 3.67 1.70 -2.18
CA ARG A 72 4.05 1.37 -3.56
C ARG A 72 3.30 0.19 -4.11
N ILE A 73 3.16 -0.87 -3.32
CA ILE A 73 2.39 -2.06 -3.71
C ILE A 73 0.94 -1.67 -3.97
N TYR A 74 0.31 -0.95 -3.05
CA TYR A 74 -1.07 -0.49 -3.22
C TYR A 74 -1.24 0.46 -4.41
N SER A 75 -0.21 1.26 -4.71
CA SER A 75 -0.23 2.19 -5.85
C SER A 75 0.15 1.53 -7.18
N ASP A 76 0.50 0.23 -7.19
CA ASP A 76 0.80 -0.51 -8.42
C ASP A 76 -0.48 -0.65 -9.27
N PRO A 77 -0.48 -0.22 -10.54
CA PRO A 77 -1.66 -0.36 -11.41
C PRO A 77 -2.17 -1.80 -11.57
N GLY A 78 -1.31 -2.80 -11.40
CA GLY A 78 -1.67 -4.22 -11.48
C GLY A 78 -2.08 -4.84 -10.15
N PHE A 79 -2.08 -4.06 -9.05
CA PHE A 79 -2.35 -4.57 -7.71
C PHE A 79 -3.75 -5.19 -7.58
N GLU A 80 -4.79 -4.46 -8.00
CA GLU A 80 -6.18 -4.93 -7.90
C GLU A 80 -6.43 -6.18 -8.75
N ASP A 81 -5.87 -6.23 -9.96
CA ASP A 81 -5.97 -7.40 -10.84
C ASP A 81 -5.29 -8.63 -10.21
N ALA A 82 -4.08 -8.46 -9.69
CA ALA A 82 -3.35 -9.53 -9.01
C ALA A 82 -4.05 -10.01 -7.73
N LEU A 83 -4.66 -9.09 -6.98
CA LEU A 83 -5.43 -9.40 -5.78
C LEU A 83 -6.67 -10.22 -6.12
N GLN A 84 -7.43 -9.79 -7.13
CA GLN A 84 -8.61 -10.49 -7.62
C GLN A 84 -8.27 -11.90 -8.10
N GLU A 85 -7.20 -12.06 -8.88
CA GLU A 85 -6.72 -13.38 -9.33
C GLU A 85 -6.39 -14.30 -8.15
N GLY A 86 -5.68 -13.76 -7.14
CA GLY A 86 -5.35 -14.50 -5.92
C GLY A 86 -6.58 -14.95 -5.13
N LEU A 87 -7.59 -14.09 -5.00
CA LEU A 87 -8.85 -14.41 -4.33
C LEU A 87 -9.63 -15.50 -5.08
N GLU A 88 -9.67 -15.43 -6.41
CA GLU A 88 -10.31 -16.45 -7.24
C GLU A 88 -9.59 -17.80 -7.13
N LEU A 89 -8.26 -17.80 -7.14
CA LEU A 89 -7.47 -19.00 -6.94
C LEU A 89 -7.74 -19.63 -5.57
N ALA A 90 -7.73 -18.84 -4.51
CA ALA A 90 -8.03 -19.30 -3.15
C ALA A 90 -9.45 -19.89 -3.04
N ALA A 91 -10.42 -19.28 -3.72
CA ALA A 91 -11.79 -19.80 -3.78
C ALA A 91 -11.87 -21.16 -4.50
N LYS A 92 -11.15 -21.34 -5.61
CA LYS A 92 -11.08 -22.63 -6.34
C LYS A 92 -10.41 -23.72 -5.50
N ILE A 93 -9.32 -23.40 -4.79
CA ILE A 93 -8.66 -24.31 -3.84
C ILE A 93 -9.65 -24.76 -2.77
N LYS A 94 -10.39 -23.81 -2.17
CA LYS A 94 -11.38 -24.11 -1.13
C LYS A 94 -12.50 -25.03 -1.62
N LYS A 95 -12.83 -25.00 -2.91
CA LYS A 95 -13.85 -25.85 -3.54
C LYS A 95 -13.31 -27.20 -4.05
N GLY A 96 -11.99 -27.43 -4.01
CA GLY A 96 -11.36 -28.64 -4.55
C GLY A 96 -11.31 -28.68 -6.08
N GLU A 97 -11.44 -27.54 -6.75
CA GLU A 97 -11.53 -27.43 -8.22
C GLU A 97 -10.15 -27.43 -8.92
N LEU A 98 -9.07 -27.57 -8.15
CA LEU A 98 -7.67 -27.57 -8.62
C LEU A 98 -6.92 -28.85 -8.25
N SER A 99 -7.64 -29.94 -7.94
CA SER A 99 -7.08 -31.28 -7.68
C SER A 99 -6.97 -32.12 -8.94
#